data_AF-A0AAE0JUM3-F1
#
_entry.id   AF-A0AAE0JUM3-F1
#
_cell.length_a   1.000
_cell.length_b   1.000
_cell.length_c   1.000
_cell.angle_alpha   90.00
_cell.angle_beta   90.00
_cell.angle_gamma   90.00
#
_symmetry.space_group_name_H-M   'P 1'
#
loop_
_entity.id
_entity.type
_entity.pdbx_description
1 polymer ?
#
loop_
_entity_poly.entity_id
_entity_poly.type
_entity_poly.pdbx_seq_one_letter_code
_entity_poly.pdbx_strand_id
1 'polypeptide(L)'
;MEAAAAAAAAGPDDGCYAKSQAGVLSGLGQTLVQLTAADTRALLSDASAVLRSPESQASAAAMVRRLGELNPDIASQFHLKEDAVSGLPLRMLLPAAAAAEKPAVTSFVVVSYCWHYPGWLLAAAAQPIAPGWEISRPMVDAVMGLVKGPGEGVWLDKLCINQASNRDRTAHVAAMDIVYRSARRVAILLEDVQLTADEEAAGLAYAGFYAELSRELAENGLEGAAKSNFLFGYFPRREQQEAAASAASGGSNPLKAGRAFAMKMLGARWYSRAWCAHESRVVPHRKIDNPLFLCYGHDGRVLQFEFRFVHYVSMYLSDNDPSPSDSVSNVHAMSQALNDPNSVTLRQRYWRILKLMPDATQGISAMQHLISILSHGCAQQGDLMSIALNTAGVPLYYRGDAVKTVEDVIWIFSLLVLAAGDVMPLVVDGPESKIVCGTGTGKETLSWMTRPMQGAREEQLLTPWPNSITAATAQYIELD
;
A
#
# COMPACT_ATOMS: atom_id res chain seq x y z
N MET A 1 -28.43 -15.43 20.33
CA MET A 1 -28.78 -14.20 19.57
C MET A 1 -27.66 -13.77 18.63
N GLU A 2 -26.39 -13.72 19.04
CA GLU A 2 -25.26 -13.36 18.14
C GLU A 2 -25.09 -14.28 16.91
N ALA A 3 -25.27 -15.60 17.05
CA ALA A 3 -25.20 -16.53 15.92
C ALA A 3 -26.32 -16.31 14.87
N ALA A 4 -27.48 -15.80 15.29
CA ALA A 4 -28.59 -15.48 14.39
C ALA A 4 -28.38 -14.15 13.65
N ALA A 5 -27.72 -13.17 14.29
CA ALA A 5 -27.32 -11.92 13.65
C ALA A 5 -26.20 -12.13 12.62
N ALA A 6 -25.24 -13.02 12.90
CA ALA A 6 -24.20 -13.40 11.94
C ALA A 6 -24.78 -14.15 10.71
N ALA A 7 -25.79 -15.00 10.91
CA ALA A 7 -26.47 -15.70 9.82
C ALA A 7 -27.31 -14.75 8.94
N ALA A 8 -27.96 -13.74 9.53
CA ALA A 8 -28.69 -12.71 8.78
C ALA A 8 -27.76 -11.76 8.01
N ALA A 9 -26.49 -11.67 8.40
CA ALA A 9 -25.49 -10.89 7.70
C ALA A 9 -24.91 -11.62 6.47
N ALA A 10 -24.98 -12.93 6.34
CA ALA A 10 -24.57 -13.59 5.10
C ALA A 10 -25.64 -13.34 4.03
N GLY A 11 -25.32 -12.57 2.99
CA GLY A 11 -26.21 -12.48 1.83
C GLY A 11 -26.38 -13.88 1.23
N PRO A 12 -27.55 -14.22 0.65
CA PRO A 12 -27.82 -15.56 0.11
C PRO A 12 -26.80 -16.06 -0.93
N ASP A 13 -25.92 -15.19 -1.44
CA ASP A 13 -24.94 -15.49 -2.49
C ASP A 13 -23.49 -15.80 -2.02
N ASP A 14 -23.12 -15.53 -0.76
CA ASP A 14 -21.68 -15.59 -0.38
C ASP A 14 -21.09 -17.01 -0.43
N GLY A 15 -21.87 -18.02 -0.02
CA GLY A 15 -21.47 -19.42 -0.11
C GLY A 15 -21.46 -19.98 -1.54
N CYS A 16 -22.10 -19.29 -2.49
CA CYS A 16 -22.09 -19.65 -3.90
C CYS A 16 -20.78 -19.21 -4.59
N TYR A 17 -20.21 -18.08 -4.15
CA TYR A 17 -19.02 -17.51 -4.78
C TYR A 17 -17.79 -18.42 -4.72
N ALA A 18 -17.48 -19.00 -3.55
CA ALA A 18 -16.33 -19.92 -3.45
C ALA A 18 -16.50 -21.17 -4.35
N LYS A 19 -17.75 -21.64 -4.50
CA LYS A 19 -18.08 -22.78 -5.37
C LYS A 19 -17.96 -22.43 -6.85
N SER A 20 -18.29 -21.20 -7.25
CA SER A 20 -18.18 -20.78 -8.65
C SER A 20 -16.73 -20.69 -9.12
N GLN A 21 -15.78 -20.42 -8.21
CA GLN A 21 -14.35 -20.40 -8.51
C GLN A 21 -13.69 -21.79 -8.53
N ALA A 22 -14.34 -22.81 -7.97
CA ALA A 22 -13.75 -24.13 -7.77
C ALA A 22 -13.27 -24.80 -9.06
N GLY A 23 -14.05 -24.67 -10.15
CA GLY A 23 -13.69 -25.27 -11.44
C GLY A 23 -12.36 -24.73 -11.97
N VAL A 24 -12.18 -23.41 -11.95
CA VAL A 24 -10.98 -22.75 -12.48
C VAL A 24 -9.75 -23.03 -11.62
N LEU A 25 -9.90 -22.95 -10.29
CA LEU A 25 -8.79 -23.12 -9.35
C LEU A 25 -8.35 -24.58 -9.19
N SER A 26 -9.27 -25.54 -9.39
CA SER A 26 -8.94 -26.97 -9.30
C SER A 26 -7.89 -27.40 -10.32
N GLY A 27 -7.90 -26.80 -11.52
CA GLY A 27 -6.87 -27.02 -12.55
C GLY A 27 -5.48 -26.54 -12.15
N LEU A 28 -5.38 -25.69 -11.12
CA LEU A 28 -4.14 -25.21 -10.53
C LEU A 28 -3.77 -25.96 -9.24
N GLY A 29 -4.56 -26.96 -8.83
CA GLY A 29 -4.37 -27.68 -7.57
C GLY A 29 -4.66 -26.81 -6.35
N GLN A 30 -5.60 -25.87 -6.46
CA GLN A 30 -5.94 -24.91 -5.42
C GLN A 30 -7.45 -24.87 -5.17
N THR A 31 -7.82 -24.47 -3.96
CA THR A 31 -9.23 -24.31 -3.55
C THR A 31 -9.39 -22.98 -2.83
N LEU A 32 -10.44 -22.22 -3.20
CA LEU A 32 -10.85 -21.04 -2.45
C LEU A 32 -11.76 -21.46 -1.30
N VAL A 33 -11.36 -21.17 -0.06
CA VAL A 33 -12.08 -21.53 1.15
C VAL A 33 -12.55 -20.26 1.86
N GLN A 34 -13.83 -20.22 2.22
CA GLN A 34 -14.38 -19.18 3.09
C GLN A 34 -14.18 -19.58 4.55
N LEU A 35 -13.58 -18.68 5.32
CA LEU A 35 -13.32 -18.89 6.74
C LEU A 35 -14.60 -18.71 7.56
N THR A 36 -14.67 -19.39 8.70
CA THR A 36 -15.74 -19.13 9.66
C THR A 36 -15.52 -17.78 10.33
N ALA A 37 -16.58 -17.17 10.89
CA ALA A 37 -16.44 -15.90 11.62
C ALA A 37 -15.48 -16.00 12.82
N ALA A 38 -15.40 -17.19 13.45
CA ALA A 38 -14.46 -17.45 14.54
C ALA A 38 -13.00 -17.46 14.04
N ASP A 39 -12.75 -18.16 12.93
CA ASP A 39 -11.41 -18.23 12.32
C ASP A 39 -10.97 -16.87 11.79
N THR A 40 -11.87 -16.12 11.12
CA THR A 40 -11.60 -14.74 10.69
C THR A 40 -11.22 -13.85 11.86
N ARG A 41 -11.97 -13.91 12.97
CA ARG A 41 -11.68 -13.10 14.16
C ARG A 41 -10.34 -13.48 14.80
N ALA A 42 -10.04 -14.78 14.87
CA ALA A 42 -8.76 -15.26 15.38
C ALA A 42 -7.59 -14.81 14.50
N LEU A 43 -7.73 -14.91 13.17
CA LEU A 43 -6.69 -14.54 12.23
C LEU A 43 -6.43 -13.02 12.17
N LEU A 44 -7.48 -12.22 12.41
CA LEU A 44 -7.41 -10.76 12.40
C LEU A 44 -7.27 -10.14 13.81
N SER A 45 -7.15 -10.92 14.87
CA SER A 45 -7.29 -10.44 16.26
C SER A 45 -6.31 -9.33 16.60
N ASP A 46 -5.04 -9.54 16.26
CA ASP A 46 -3.95 -8.66 16.68
C ASP A 46 -4.01 -7.32 15.95
N ALA A 47 -4.21 -7.36 14.63
CA ALA A 47 -4.31 -6.15 13.82
C ALA A 47 -5.57 -5.31 14.16
N SER A 48 -6.66 -5.97 14.54
CA SER A 48 -7.94 -5.33 14.90
C SER A 48 -8.03 -4.93 16.37
N ALA A 49 -7.09 -5.31 17.23
CA ALA A 49 -7.12 -4.99 18.65
C ALA A 49 -7.19 -3.47 18.91
N VAL A 50 -6.54 -2.67 18.07
CA VAL A 50 -6.57 -1.20 18.16
C VAL A 50 -7.99 -0.63 17.99
N LEU A 51 -8.80 -1.19 17.10
CA LEU A 51 -10.17 -0.73 16.83
C LEU A 51 -11.10 -0.98 18.02
N ARG A 52 -10.82 -2.02 18.81
CA ARG A 52 -11.58 -2.40 20.00
C ARG A 52 -11.12 -1.68 21.27
N SER A 53 -10.06 -0.88 21.19
CA SER A 53 -9.62 -0.10 22.35
C SER A 53 -10.68 0.96 22.71
N PRO A 54 -10.94 1.21 24.01
CA PRO A 54 -11.90 2.24 24.42
C PRO A 54 -11.57 3.63 23.86
N GLU A 55 -10.28 3.94 23.76
CA GLU A 55 -9.79 5.20 23.18
C GLU A 55 -10.13 5.33 21.70
N SER A 56 -9.86 4.28 20.89
CA SER A 56 -10.21 4.28 19.46
C SER A 56 -11.72 4.39 19.25
N GLN A 57 -12.53 3.70 20.05
CA GLN A 57 -13.99 3.77 19.95
C GLN A 57 -14.52 5.15 20.33
N ALA A 58 -14.02 5.74 21.43
CA ALA A 58 -14.40 7.09 21.85
C ALA A 58 -13.99 8.14 20.81
N SER A 59 -12.78 8.01 20.24
CA SER A 59 -12.29 8.89 19.17
C SER A 59 -13.16 8.79 17.91
N ALA A 60 -13.45 7.58 17.44
CA ALA A 60 -14.32 7.33 16.28
C ALA A 60 -15.71 7.96 16.46
N ALA A 61 -16.33 7.74 17.62
CA ALA A 61 -17.64 8.29 17.95
C ALA A 61 -17.62 9.83 18.02
N ALA A 62 -16.57 10.42 18.60
CA ALA A 62 -16.39 11.87 18.64
C ALA A 62 -16.21 12.47 17.23
N MET A 63 -15.45 11.82 16.36
CA MET A 63 -15.26 12.23 14.96
C MET A 63 -16.57 12.24 14.20
N VAL A 64 -17.37 11.16 14.27
CA VAL A 64 -18.67 11.07 13.59
C VAL A 64 -19.64 12.13 14.12
N ARG A 65 -19.69 12.33 15.43
CA ARG A 65 -20.54 13.37 16.04
C ARG A 65 -20.19 14.77 15.53
N ARG A 66 -18.91 15.15 15.61
CA ARG A 66 -18.43 16.46 15.14
C ARG A 66 -18.61 16.63 13.63
N LEU A 67 -18.38 15.57 12.86
CA LEU A 67 -18.66 15.59 11.42
C LEU A 67 -20.15 15.84 11.16
N GLY A 68 -21.05 15.30 11.99
CA GLY A 68 -22.48 15.57 11.93
C GLY A 68 -22.85 17.00 12.29
N GLU A 69 -22.13 17.62 13.23
CA GLU A 69 -22.24 19.04 13.55
C GLU A 69 -21.79 19.92 12.37
N LEU A 70 -20.67 19.57 11.72
CA LEU A 70 -20.13 20.29 10.56
C LEU A 70 -20.97 20.14 9.29
N ASN A 71 -21.37 18.90 8.99
CA ASN A 71 -22.05 18.52 7.75
C ASN A 71 -22.76 17.15 7.90
N PRO A 72 -24.08 17.13 8.19
CA PRO A 72 -24.81 15.89 8.46
C PRO A 72 -24.89 14.94 7.25
N ASP A 73 -24.96 15.48 6.04
CA ASP A 73 -25.02 14.68 4.81
C ASP A 73 -23.72 13.89 4.59
N ILE A 74 -22.57 14.52 4.84
CA ILE A 74 -21.27 13.83 4.77
C ILE A 74 -21.11 12.86 5.95
N ALA A 75 -21.50 13.24 7.17
CA ALA A 75 -21.38 12.37 8.34
C ALA A 75 -22.12 11.04 8.18
N SER A 76 -23.29 11.04 7.53
CA SER A 76 -24.09 9.84 7.27
C SER A 76 -23.39 8.79 6.39
N GLN A 77 -22.30 9.17 5.70
CA GLN A 77 -21.54 8.32 4.80
C GLN A 77 -20.34 7.63 5.49
N PHE A 78 -20.07 7.98 6.75
CA PHE A 78 -19.02 7.38 7.56
C PHE A 78 -19.60 6.41 8.58
N HIS A 79 -18.91 5.29 8.75
CA HIS A 79 -19.30 4.22 9.65
C HIS A 79 -18.08 3.70 10.42
N LEU A 80 -18.32 2.98 11.52
CA LEU A 80 -17.24 2.42 12.33
C LEU A 80 -16.54 1.29 11.58
N LYS A 81 -15.21 1.31 11.53
CA LYS A 81 -14.42 0.25 10.86
C LYS A 81 -14.65 -1.14 11.48
N GLU A 82 -14.94 -1.21 12.79
CA GLU A 82 -15.28 -2.46 13.48
C GLU A 82 -16.49 -3.18 12.85
N ASP A 83 -17.47 -2.44 12.32
CA ASP A 83 -18.65 -3.02 11.65
C ASP A 83 -18.25 -3.74 10.36
N ALA A 84 -17.30 -3.18 9.60
CA ALA A 84 -16.78 -3.81 8.39
C ALA A 84 -15.93 -5.05 8.71
N VAL A 85 -15.08 -4.98 9.73
CA VAL A 85 -14.20 -6.08 10.14
C VAL A 85 -14.99 -7.25 10.73
N SER A 86 -15.98 -6.99 11.58
CA SER A 86 -16.79 -8.02 12.24
C SER A 86 -17.67 -8.81 11.26
N GLY A 87 -18.09 -8.19 10.16
CA GLY A 87 -18.89 -8.80 9.10
C GLY A 87 -18.09 -9.31 7.90
N LEU A 88 -16.76 -9.29 7.93
CA LEU A 88 -15.91 -9.56 6.77
C LEU A 88 -15.98 -11.05 6.34
N PRO A 89 -16.45 -11.37 5.13
CA PRO A 89 -16.45 -12.75 4.63
C PRO A 89 -15.06 -13.09 4.07
N LEU A 90 -14.11 -13.35 4.97
CA LEU A 90 -12.72 -13.61 4.59
C LEU A 90 -12.57 -14.96 3.88
N ARG A 91 -11.90 -14.95 2.72
CA ARG A 91 -11.62 -16.15 1.91
C ARG A 91 -10.13 -16.28 1.66
N MET A 92 -9.65 -17.51 1.52
CA MET A 92 -8.24 -17.84 1.34
C MET A 92 -8.07 -18.91 0.27
N LEU A 93 -7.03 -18.79 -0.54
CA LEU A 93 -6.57 -19.83 -1.45
C LEU A 93 -5.70 -20.80 -0.66
N LEU A 94 -6.00 -22.08 -0.78
CA LEU A 94 -5.24 -23.17 -0.17
C LEU A 94 -4.83 -24.19 -1.23
N PRO A 95 -3.70 -24.89 -1.06
CA PRO A 95 -3.43 -26.10 -1.82
C PRO A 95 -4.59 -27.09 -1.68
N ALA A 96 -5.01 -27.74 -2.77
CA ALA A 96 -6.17 -28.62 -2.79
C ALA A 96 -6.08 -29.76 -1.75
N ALA A 97 -4.88 -30.28 -1.51
CA ALA A 97 -4.63 -31.29 -0.48
C ALA A 97 -4.96 -30.79 0.94
N ALA A 98 -4.62 -29.53 1.25
CA ALA A 98 -4.90 -28.93 2.55
C ALA A 98 -6.38 -28.60 2.75
N ALA A 99 -7.10 -28.27 1.66
CA ALA A 99 -8.51 -27.91 1.74
C ALA A 99 -9.45 -29.09 2.07
N ALA A 100 -9.02 -30.33 1.83
CA ALA A 100 -9.81 -31.53 2.12
C ALA A 100 -9.99 -31.79 3.62
N GLU A 101 -9.05 -31.33 4.44
CA GLU A 101 -9.01 -31.54 5.89
C GLU A 101 -9.47 -30.28 6.63
N LYS A 102 -10.79 -29.98 6.62
CA LYS A 102 -11.44 -28.86 7.34
C LYS A 102 -10.45 -27.76 7.78
N PRO A 103 -9.93 -26.95 6.83
CA PRO A 103 -8.66 -26.28 7.01
C PRO A 103 -8.74 -25.22 8.11
N ALA A 104 -7.89 -25.35 9.13
CA ALA A 104 -7.64 -24.29 10.08
C ALA A 104 -6.56 -23.38 9.50
N VAL A 105 -6.97 -22.24 8.92
CA VAL A 105 -6.02 -21.24 8.41
C VAL A 105 -5.48 -20.43 9.59
N THR A 106 -4.20 -20.59 9.89
CA THR A 106 -3.53 -19.96 11.06
C THR A 106 -2.62 -18.80 10.68
N SER A 107 -2.28 -18.69 9.40
CA SER A 107 -1.48 -17.59 8.83
C SER A 107 -1.76 -17.46 7.35
N PHE A 108 -1.30 -16.39 6.71
CA PHE A 108 -1.46 -16.20 5.27
C PHE A 108 -0.43 -15.24 4.68
N VAL A 109 -0.20 -15.38 3.38
CA VAL A 109 0.52 -14.43 2.53
C VAL A 109 -0.50 -13.58 1.77
N VAL A 110 -0.31 -12.28 1.74
CA VAL A 110 -1.09 -11.38 0.88
C VAL A 110 -0.34 -11.10 -0.41
N VAL A 111 -1.06 -11.09 -1.53
CA VAL A 111 -0.52 -10.72 -2.83
C VAL A 111 -0.91 -9.30 -3.19
N SER A 112 0.09 -8.50 -3.53
CA SER A 112 0.00 -7.13 -4.00
C SER A 112 0.50 -7.09 -5.45
N TYR A 113 -0.31 -6.56 -6.36
CA TYR A 113 -0.03 -6.64 -7.81
C TYR A 113 -0.83 -5.58 -8.57
N CYS A 114 -0.55 -5.43 -9.87
CA CYS A 114 -1.35 -4.59 -10.75
C CYS A 114 -2.39 -5.43 -11.48
N TRP A 115 -3.64 -4.98 -11.49
CA TRP A 115 -4.66 -5.61 -12.33
C TRP A 115 -4.33 -5.45 -13.82
N HIS A 116 -4.71 -6.45 -14.62
CA HIS A 116 -4.41 -6.51 -16.05
C HIS A 116 -5.31 -5.57 -16.86
N TYR A 117 -4.90 -4.30 -17.04
CA TYR A 117 -5.64 -3.33 -17.87
C TYR A 117 -5.25 -3.39 -19.36
N PRO A 118 -6.17 -3.07 -20.29
CA PRO A 118 -5.84 -2.93 -21.70
C PRO A 118 -4.66 -1.98 -21.94
N GLY A 119 -3.74 -2.37 -22.83
CA GLY A 119 -2.54 -1.60 -23.15
C GLY A 119 -1.38 -1.79 -22.17
N TRP A 120 -1.50 -2.70 -21.19
CA TRP A 120 -0.36 -3.04 -20.36
C TRP A 120 0.65 -3.91 -21.10
N LEU A 121 1.90 -3.43 -21.16
CA LEU A 121 3.05 -4.21 -21.58
C LEU A 121 3.54 -5.06 -20.41
N LEU A 122 3.19 -6.35 -20.44
CA LEU A 122 3.77 -7.36 -19.55
C LEU A 122 5.18 -7.72 -20.01
N ALA A 123 6.00 -8.20 -19.08
CA ALA A 123 7.25 -8.85 -19.43
C ALA A 123 7.00 -10.09 -20.31
N ALA A 124 7.97 -10.45 -21.17
CA ALA A 124 7.83 -11.63 -22.02
C ALA A 124 7.66 -12.92 -21.20
N ALA A 125 8.34 -13.00 -20.05
CA ALA A 125 8.24 -14.11 -19.10
C ALA A 125 6.91 -14.16 -18.32
N ALA A 126 6.04 -13.15 -18.43
CA ALA A 126 4.73 -13.15 -17.77
C ALA A 126 3.70 -14.07 -18.44
N GLN A 127 4.08 -14.82 -19.48
CA GLN A 127 3.22 -15.79 -20.14
C GLN A 127 3.60 -17.24 -19.76
N PRO A 128 2.61 -18.14 -19.64
CA PRO A 128 1.17 -17.92 -19.78
C PRO A 128 0.54 -17.29 -18.52
N ILE A 129 -0.60 -16.61 -18.70
CA ILE A 129 -1.46 -16.20 -17.58
C ILE A 129 -2.18 -17.41 -16.99
N ALA A 130 -2.14 -17.54 -15.66
CA ALA A 130 -2.85 -18.60 -14.95
C ALA A 130 -4.37 -18.30 -14.95
N PRO A 131 -5.21 -19.22 -15.45
CA PRO A 131 -6.66 -19.05 -15.43
C PRO A 131 -7.19 -18.78 -14.02
N GLY A 132 -8.08 -17.80 -13.89
CA GLY A 132 -8.71 -17.41 -12.61
C GLY A 132 -7.87 -16.43 -11.78
N TRP A 133 -6.56 -16.62 -11.72
CA TRP A 133 -5.67 -15.68 -11.01
C TRP A 133 -5.48 -14.35 -11.74
N GLU A 134 -5.56 -14.37 -13.07
CA GLU A 134 -5.28 -13.20 -13.92
C GLU A 134 -3.88 -12.59 -13.67
N ILE A 135 -2.95 -13.41 -13.20
CA ILE A 135 -1.51 -13.13 -13.13
C ILE A 135 -0.74 -14.29 -13.76
N SER A 136 0.54 -14.10 -14.06
CA SER A 136 1.36 -15.11 -14.73
C SER A 136 1.48 -16.39 -13.93
N ARG A 137 1.54 -17.52 -14.64
CA ARG A 137 1.75 -18.83 -14.03
C ARG A 137 3.04 -18.90 -13.20
N PRO A 138 4.20 -18.41 -13.67
CA PRO A 138 5.40 -18.38 -12.84
C PRO A 138 5.24 -17.59 -11.54
N MET A 139 4.48 -16.48 -11.54
CA MET A 139 4.20 -15.71 -10.32
C MET A 139 3.27 -16.46 -9.37
N VAL A 140 2.24 -17.15 -9.87
CA VAL A 140 1.39 -18.03 -9.06
C VAL A 140 2.24 -19.10 -8.38
N ASP A 141 3.08 -19.79 -9.14
CA ASP A 141 3.93 -20.86 -8.60
C ASP A 141 4.91 -20.31 -7.55
N ALA A 142 5.50 -19.13 -7.79
CA ALA A 142 6.38 -18.45 -6.82
C ALA A 142 5.65 -18.05 -5.54
N VAL A 143 4.44 -17.48 -5.64
CA VAL A 143 3.60 -17.11 -4.49
C VAL A 143 3.22 -18.34 -3.68
N MET A 144 2.78 -19.42 -4.33
CA MET A 144 2.44 -20.67 -3.64
C MET A 144 3.68 -21.30 -2.97
N GLY A 145 4.87 -21.11 -3.52
CA GLY A 145 6.13 -21.50 -2.90
C GLY A 145 6.50 -20.71 -1.63
N LEU A 146 5.83 -19.58 -1.35
CA LEU A 146 6.02 -18.80 -0.11
C LEU A 146 5.23 -19.36 1.08
N VAL A 147 4.30 -20.27 0.83
CA VAL A 147 3.44 -20.91 1.84
C VAL A 147 4.29 -21.92 2.65
N LYS A 148 4.37 -21.72 3.97
CA LYS A 148 5.22 -22.51 4.89
C LYS A 148 4.58 -23.81 5.38
N GLY A 149 3.29 -24.03 5.12
CA GLY A 149 2.59 -25.25 5.56
C GLY A 149 1.11 -25.31 5.16
N PRO A 150 0.42 -26.42 5.44
CA PRO A 150 -0.96 -26.66 4.99
C PRO A 150 -1.99 -25.71 5.63
N GLY A 151 -1.69 -25.15 6.81
CA GLY A 151 -2.53 -24.17 7.49
C GLY A 151 -2.28 -22.72 7.07
N GLU A 152 -1.45 -22.48 6.05
CA GLU A 152 -1.16 -21.13 5.57
C GLU A 152 -1.88 -20.87 4.23
N GLY A 153 -2.69 -19.81 4.21
CA GLY A 153 -3.44 -19.40 3.02
C GLY A 153 -2.71 -18.37 2.16
N VAL A 154 -3.24 -18.13 0.97
CA VAL A 154 -2.92 -16.97 0.15
C VAL A 154 -4.16 -16.10 -0.01
N TRP A 155 -4.01 -14.81 0.21
CA TRP A 155 -5.06 -13.82 -0.01
C TRP A 155 -4.71 -12.95 -1.22
N LEU A 156 -5.61 -12.88 -2.19
CA LEU A 156 -5.52 -12.07 -3.40
C LEU A 156 -6.87 -11.37 -3.59
N ASP A 157 -6.90 -10.05 -3.64
CA ASP A 157 -8.13 -9.25 -3.69
C ASP A 157 -9.14 -9.72 -4.75
N LYS A 158 -8.68 -10.03 -5.96
CA LYS A 158 -9.49 -10.41 -7.11
C LYS A 158 -10.24 -11.72 -6.89
N LEU A 159 -9.59 -12.68 -6.22
CA LEU A 159 -10.15 -14.01 -5.98
C LEU A 159 -10.87 -14.10 -4.64
N CYS A 160 -10.32 -13.47 -3.60
CA CYS A 160 -10.83 -13.58 -2.24
C CYS A 160 -12.04 -12.68 -1.95
N ILE A 161 -12.21 -11.61 -2.74
CA ILE A 161 -13.37 -10.71 -2.66
C ILE A 161 -14.34 -11.06 -3.78
N ASN A 162 -15.63 -11.20 -3.49
CA ASN A 162 -16.65 -11.28 -4.53
C ASN A 162 -16.80 -9.92 -5.22
N GLN A 163 -16.07 -9.73 -6.33
CA GLN A 163 -16.03 -8.47 -7.07
C GLN A 163 -17.40 -8.03 -7.62
N ALA A 164 -18.37 -8.95 -7.73
CA ALA A 164 -19.74 -8.64 -8.13
C ALA A 164 -20.62 -8.14 -6.97
N SER A 165 -20.21 -8.34 -5.72
CA SER A 165 -20.95 -7.89 -4.53
C SER A 165 -20.37 -6.58 -4.01
N ASN A 166 -21.12 -5.48 -4.19
CA ASN A 166 -20.71 -4.17 -3.65
C ASN A 166 -20.52 -4.22 -2.13
N ARG A 167 -21.37 -4.97 -1.43
CA ARG A 167 -21.24 -5.16 0.01
C ARG A 167 -19.92 -5.82 0.39
N ASP A 168 -19.55 -6.88 -0.32
CA ASP A 168 -18.31 -7.62 -0.06
C ASP A 168 -17.08 -6.77 -0.38
N ARG A 169 -17.11 -6.05 -1.51
CA ARG A 169 -16.09 -5.07 -1.88
C ARG A 169 -15.92 -3.97 -0.83
N THR A 170 -17.01 -3.32 -0.41
CA THR A 170 -16.95 -2.25 0.60
C THR A 170 -16.38 -2.77 1.92
N ALA A 171 -16.82 -3.95 2.39
CA ALA A 171 -16.30 -4.54 3.63
C ALA A 171 -14.80 -4.83 3.55
N HIS A 172 -14.33 -5.42 2.45
CA HIS A 172 -12.90 -5.72 2.27
C HIS A 172 -12.05 -4.46 2.10
N VAL A 173 -12.49 -3.48 1.31
CA VAL A 173 -11.79 -2.20 1.14
C VAL A 173 -11.68 -1.46 2.48
N ALA A 174 -12.75 -1.46 3.27
CA ALA A 174 -12.77 -0.87 4.61
C ALA A 174 -11.85 -1.59 5.62
N ALA A 175 -11.70 -2.91 5.50
CA ALA A 175 -10.86 -3.74 6.37
C ALA A 175 -9.46 -4.02 5.82
N MET A 176 -9.08 -3.41 4.69
CA MET A 176 -7.88 -3.78 3.94
C MET A 176 -6.60 -3.58 4.75
N ASP A 177 -6.51 -2.51 5.55
CA ASP A 177 -5.38 -2.29 6.46
C ASP A 177 -5.23 -3.41 7.49
N ILE A 178 -6.34 -3.90 8.03
CA ILE A 178 -6.37 -5.01 8.98
C ILE A 178 -5.91 -6.30 8.31
N VAL A 179 -6.42 -6.62 7.11
CA VAL A 179 -6.03 -7.81 6.35
C VAL A 179 -4.52 -7.80 6.04
N TYR A 180 -4.00 -6.68 5.52
CA TYR A 180 -2.58 -6.57 5.20
C TYR A 180 -1.68 -6.60 6.45
N ARG A 181 -2.09 -5.96 7.54
CA ARG A 181 -1.34 -5.97 8.81
C ARG A 181 -1.34 -7.35 9.48
N SER A 182 -2.38 -8.15 9.27
CA SER A 182 -2.49 -9.54 9.75
C SER A 182 -1.73 -10.55 8.91
N ALA A 183 -1.39 -10.22 7.67
CA ALA A 183 -0.62 -11.11 6.82
C ALA A 183 0.76 -11.38 7.43
N ARG A 184 1.25 -12.62 7.32
CA ARG A 184 2.63 -12.93 7.70
C ARG A 184 3.61 -12.17 6.81
N ARG A 185 3.32 -12.12 5.51
CA ARG A 185 4.17 -11.53 4.48
C ARG A 185 3.31 -10.97 3.35
N VAL A 186 3.82 -9.94 2.69
CA VAL A 186 3.28 -9.46 1.41
C VAL A 186 4.21 -9.83 0.26
N ALA A 187 3.65 -10.43 -0.78
CA ALA A 187 4.31 -10.68 -2.05
C ALA A 187 3.88 -9.63 -3.07
N ILE A 188 4.81 -8.80 -3.53
CA ILE A 188 4.59 -7.70 -4.47
C ILE A 188 5.02 -8.16 -5.86
N LEU A 189 4.07 -8.33 -6.77
CA LEU A 189 4.32 -8.85 -8.11
C LEU A 189 4.62 -7.73 -9.10
N LEU A 190 5.81 -7.77 -9.71
CA LEU A 190 6.28 -6.84 -10.72
C LEU A 190 6.24 -7.50 -12.09
N GLU A 191 5.04 -7.78 -12.62
CA GLU A 191 4.85 -8.54 -13.85
C GLU A 191 5.33 -7.82 -15.14
N ASP A 192 5.64 -6.54 -15.03
CA ASP A 192 6.25 -5.72 -16.07
C ASP A 192 7.78 -5.62 -15.97
N VAL A 193 8.39 -6.26 -14.96
CA VAL A 193 9.83 -6.22 -14.72
C VAL A 193 10.48 -7.54 -15.11
N GLN A 194 11.26 -7.50 -16.19
CA GLN A 194 12.20 -8.55 -16.55
C GLN A 194 13.62 -7.98 -16.62
N LEU A 195 14.50 -8.54 -15.81
CA LEU A 195 15.90 -8.15 -15.73
C LEU A 195 16.67 -8.65 -16.95
N THR A 196 17.70 -7.90 -17.37
CA THR A 196 18.74 -8.44 -18.26
C THR A 196 19.70 -9.31 -17.47
N ALA A 197 20.57 -10.08 -18.14
CA ALA A 197 21.55 -10.93 -17.44
C ALA A 197 22.48 -10.10 -16.53
N ASP A 198 22.93 -8.93 -16.99
CA ASP A 198 23.77 -8.02 -16.21
C ASP A 198 23.01 -7.44 -14.99
N GLU A 199 21.75 -7.03 -15.18
CA GLU A 199 20.92 -6.48 -14.10
C GLU A 199 20.58 -7.54 -13.05
N GLU A 200 20.28 -8.78 -13.48
CA GLU A 200 20.06 -9.92 -12.57
C GLU A 200 21.32 -10.23 -11.78
N ALA A 201 22.47 -10.38 -12.43
CA ALA A 201 23.74 -10.66 -11.77
C ALA A 201 24.08 -9.58 -10.74
N ALA A 202 23.94 -8.31 -11.10
CA ALA A 202 24.14 -7.18 -10.19
C ALA A 202 23.13 -7.21 -9.04
N GLY A 203 21.84 -7.37 -9.31
CA GLY A 203 20.79 -7.44 -8.29
C GLY A 203 21.04 -8.53 -7.26
N LEU A 204 21.43 -9.73 -7.71
CA LEU A 204 21.78 -10.85 -6.85
C LEU A 204 23.06 -10.59 -6.04
N ALA A 205 24.08 -9.97 -6.64
CA ALA A 205 25.30 -9.60 -5.93
C ALA A 205 25.02 -8.58 -4.80
N TYR A 206 24.30 -7.49 -5.08
CA TYR A 206 23.93 -6.51 -4.05
C TYR A 206 23.00 -7.11 -2.99
N ALA A 207 22.11 -8.04 -3.35
CA ALA A 207 21.28 -8.75 -2.37
C ALA A 207 22.16 -9.58 -1.41
N GLY A 208 23.20 -10.25 -1.95
CA GLY A 208 24.22 -10.93 -1.16
C GLY A 208 24.95 -9.97 -0.21
N PHE A 209 25.36 -8.80 -0.70
CA PHE A 209 26.00 -7.78 0.14
C PHE A 209 25.11 -7.31 1.27
N TYR A 210 23.82 -7.08 0.98
CA TYR A 210 22.85 -6.65 1.98
C TYR A 210 22.61 -7.72 3.06
N ALA A 211 22.55 -8.99 2.67
CA ALA A 211 22.42 -10.11 3.59
C ALA A 211 23.64 -10.24 4.51
N GLU A 212 24.85 -10.15 3.95
CA GLU A 212 26.10 -10.19 4.72
C GLU A 212 26.24 -8.98 5.64
N LEU A 213 25.95 -7.77 5.16
CA LEU A 213 25.90 -6.55 5.97
C LEU A 213 24.96 -6.72 7.17
N SER A 214 23.75 -7.25 6.94
CA SER A 214 22.75 -7.46 7.98
C SER A 214 23.21 -8.47 9.02
N ARG A 215 23.88 -9.54 8.58
CA ARG A 215 24.48 -10.56 9.43
C ARG A 215 25.62 -9.98 10.27
N GLU A 216 26.56 -9.26 9.66
CA GLU A 216 27.68 -8.63 10.37
C GLU A 216 27.22 -7.61 11.40
N LEU A 217 26.20 -6.80 11.10
CA LEU A 217 25.60 -5.89 12.07
C LEU A 217 25.00 -6.61 13.27
N ALA A 218 24.35 -7.77 13.03
CA ALA A 218 23.76 -8.57 14.09
C ALA A 218 24.82 -9.26 14.96
N GLU A 219 25.85 -9.84 14.34
CA GLU A 219 26.94 -10.55 15.03
C GLU A 219 27.81 -9.59 15.87
N ASN A 220 28.07 -8.38 15.37
CA ASN A 220 28.96 -7.42 16.04
C ASN A 220 28.22 -6.47 16.99
N GLY A 221 26.88 -6.50 17.03
CA GLY A 221 26.09 -5.61 17.89
C GLY A 221 26.39 -4.12 17.70
N LEU A 222 26.72 -3.70 16.47
CA LEU A 222 27.13 -2.31 16.22
C LEU A 222 25.96 -1.35 16.43
N GLU A 223 26.22 -0.26 17.15
CA GLU A 223 25.24 0.80 17.44
C GLU A 223 25.80 2.20 17.14
N GLY A 224 24.91 3.20 17.11
CA GLY A 224 25.25 4.62 16.97
C GLY A 224 26.18 4.96 15.79
N ALA A 225 27.24 5.69 16.08
CA ALA A 225 28.23 6.13 15.09
C ALA A 225 29.01 4.96 14.47
N ALA A 226 29.32 3.92 15.25
CA ALA A 226 30.06 2.74 14.75
C ALA A 226 29.24 2.00 13.69
N LYS A 227 27.94 1.78 13.96
CA LYS A 227 27.00 1.22 12.99
C LYS A 227 26.93 2.06 11.71
N SER A 228 26.80 3.38 11.87
CA SER A 228 26.68 4.30 10.73
C SER A 228 27.93 4.27 9.85
N ASN A 229 29.12 4.36 10.45
CA ASN A 229 30.40 4.28 9.73
C ASN A 229 30.57 2.95 9.00
N PHE A 230 30.19 1.83 9.63
CA PHE A 230 30.24 0.52 9.01
C PHE A 230 29.29 0.43 7.81
N LEU A 231 28.05 0.89 7.96
CA LEU A 231 27.04 0.92 6.88
C LEU A 231 27.56 1.69 5.65
N PHE A 232 28.03 2.93 5.84
CA PHE A 232 28.49 3.78 4.74
C PHE A 232 29.74 3.24 4.05
N GLY A 233 30.60 2.51 4.77
CA GLY A 233 31.81 1.92 4.21
C GLY A 233 31.63 0.52 3.60
N TYR A 234 30.48 -0.13 3.76
CA TYR A 234 30.33 -1.54 3.37
C TYR A 234 30.22 -1.72 1.85
N PHE A 235 29.19 -1.14 1.23
CA PHE A 235 28.91 -1.30 -0.20
C PHE A 235 30.08 -0.83 -1.09
N PRO A 236 30.69 0.36 -0.86
CA PRO A 236 31.85 0.79 -1.65
C PRO A 236 33.02 -0.19 -1.62
N ARG A 237 33.31 -0.82 -0.47
CA ARG A 237 34.39 -1.81 -0.37
C ARG A 237 34.07 -3.09 -1.16
N ARG A 238 32.82 -3.57 -1.11
CA ARG A 238 32.38 -4.75 -1.86
C ARG A 238 32.38 -4.49 -3.36
N GLU A 239 31.93 -3.31 -3.79
CA GLU A 239 32.01 -2.92 -5.20
C GLU A 239 33.43 -2.87 -5.73
N GLN A 240 34.39 -2.35 -4.97
CA GLN A 240 35.80 -2.34 -5.36
C GLN A 240 36.35 -3.77 -5.53
N GLN A 241 35.95 -4.70 -4.65
CA GLN A 241 36.33 -6.11 -4.74
C GLN A 241 35.74 -6.77 -5.99
N GLU A 242 34.45 -6.59 -6.25
CA GLU A 242 33.80 -7.13 -7.46
C GLU A 242 34.30 -6.49 -8.74
N ALA A 243 34.57 -5.18 -8.74
CA ALA A 243 35.11 -4.48 -9.90
C ALA A 243 36.50 -5.01 -10.26
N ALA A 244 37.35 -5.28 -9.25
CA ALA A 244 38.66 -5.90 -9.46
C ALA A 244 38.52 -7.33 -10.02
N ALA A 245 37.58 -8.12 -9.51
CA ALA A 245 37.31 -9.47 -10.02
C ALA A 245 36.74 -9.46 -11.45
N SER A 246 35.83 -8.53 -11.75
CA SER A 246 35.18 -8.39 -13.05
C SER A 246 36.12 -7.85 -14.13
N ALA A 247 37.03 -6.93 -13.76
CA ALA A 247 38.06 -6.44 -14.67
C ALA A 247 38.99 -7.57 -15.16
N ALA A 248 39.23 -8.58 -14.32
CA ALA A 248 40.02 -9.75 -14.69
C ALA A 248 39.28 -10.69 -15.66
N SER A 249 37.95 -10.70 -15.67
CA SER A 249 37.10 -11.57 -16.50
C SER A 249 36.47 -10.87 -17.70
N GLY A 250 36.69 -9.55 -17.88
CA GLY A 250 36.05 -8.75 -18.94
C GLY A 250 34.55 -8.48 -18.69
N GLY A 251 34.10 -8.53 -17.43
CA GLY A 251 32.72 -8.32 -17.03
C GLY A 251 32.23 -6.87 -17.20
N SER A 252 30.91 -6.70 -17.19
CA SER A 252 30.24 -5.39 -17.21
C SER A 252 30.51 -4.60 -15.91
N ASN A 253 30.41 -3.26 -15.96
CA ASN A 253 30.60 -2.43 -14.77
C ASN A 253 29.46 -2.68 -13.76
N PRO A 254 29.75 -3.22 -12.56
CA PRO A 254 28.73 -3.64 -11.60
C PRO A 254 27.89 -2.47 -11.09
N LEU A 255 28.48 -1.27 -10.94
CA LEU A 255 27.76 -0.07 -10.51
C LEU A 255 26.73 0.37 -11.57
N LYS A 256 27.11 0.30 -12.85
CA LYS A 256 26.19 0.64 -13.96
C LYS A 256 25.03 -0.35 -14.03
N ALA A 257 25.31 -1.65 -13.91
CA ALA A 257 24.30 -2.70 -13.91
C ALA A 257 23.40 -2.63 -12.67
N GLY A 258 23.96 -2.38 -11.49
CA GLY A 258 23.23 -2.18 -10.24
C GLY A 258 22.27 -0.99 -10.30
N ARG A 259 22.73 0.13 -10.89
CA ARG A 259 21.87 1.29 -11.15
C ARG A 259 20.73 0.96 -12.12
N ALA A 260 21.01 0.23 -13.20
CA ALA A 260 19.98 -0.21 -14.14
C ALA A 260 18.95 -1.13 -13.46
N PHE A 261 19.42 -2.08 -12.64
CA PHE A 261 18.58 -2.92 -11.80
C PHE A 261 17.66 -2.09 -10.89
N ALA A 262 18.22 -1.18 -10.08
CA ALA A 262 17.45 -0.36 -9.14
C ALA A 262 16.44 0.54 -9.87
N MET A 263 16.86 1.15 -10.99
CA MET A 263 15.96 1.91 -11.86
C MET A 263 14.81 1.05 -12.36
N LYS A 264 15.08 -0.17 -12.84
CA LYS A 264 14.04 -1.06 -13.37
C LYS A 264 13.07 -1.51 -12.28
N MET A 265 13.57 -1.93 -11.12
CA MET A 265 12.75 -2.32 -9.96
C MET A 265 11.85 -1.18 -9.50
N LEU A 266 12.40 0.01 -9.28
CA LEU A 266 11.61 1.17 -8.83
C LEU A 266 10.81 1.85 -9.96
N GLY A 267 11.02 1.42 -11.20
CA GLY A 267 10.26 1.84 -12.37
C GLY A 267 9.02 0.99 -12.62
N ALA A 268 8.81 -0.06 -11.83
CA ALA A 268 7.67 -0.95 -11.98
C ALA A 268 6.34 -0.20 -11.84
N ARG A 269 5.35 -0.59 -12.64
CA ARG A 269 4.01 -0.02 -12.62
C ARG A 269 3.35 -0.10 -11.25
N TRP A 270 3.75 -1.06 -10.41
CA TRP A 270 3.27 -1.16 -9.03
C TRP A 270 3.33 0.19 -8.28
N TYR A 271 4.41 0.95 -8.42
CA TYR A 271 4.60 2.27 -7.82
C TYR A 271 3.70 3.37 -8.37
N SER A 272 2.98 3.13 -9.47
CA SER A 272 2.06 4.10 -10.06
C SER A 272 0.67 4.09 -9.41
N ARG A 273 0.35 3.10 -8.57
CA ARG A 273 -0.98 2.91 -7.98
C ARG A 273 -1.05 3.51 -6.58
N ALA A 274 -2.13 4.19 -6.24
CA ALA A 274 -2.39 4.64 -4.87
C ALA A 274 -2.37 3.47 -3.85
N TRP A 275 -2.83 2.28 -4.28
CA TRP A 275 -2.81 1.08 -3.46
C TRP A 275 -1.38 0.66 -3.03
N CYS A 276 -0.31 1.00 -3.74
CA CYS A 276 1.05 0.67 -3.28
C CYS A 276 1.40 1.38 -1.96
N ALA A 277 0.86 2.58 -1.74
CA ALA A 277 1.00 3.31 -0.49
C ALA A 277 0.26 2.62 0.65
N HIS A 278 -0.97 2.14 0.40
CA HIS A 278 -1.69 1.30 1.36
C HIS A 278 -0.89 0.05 1.71
N GLU A 279 -0.63 -0.78 0.70
CA GLU A 279 -0.04 -2.11 0.81
C GLU A 279 1.33 -2.08 1.50
N SER A 280 2.12 -1.02 1.29
CA SER A 280 3.44 -0.89 1.91
C SER A 280 3.41 -0.29 3.31
N ARG A 281 2.56 0.73 3.58
CA ARG A 281 2.58 1.47 4.85
C ARG A 281 1.88 0.74 5.99
N VAL A 282 0.82 -0.01 5.68
CA VAL A 282 0.03 -0.69 6.73
C VAL A 282 0.68 -1.98 7.21
N VAL A 283 1.59 -2.53 6.40
CA VAL A 283 2.31 -3.77 6.68
C VAL A 283 3.54 -3.46 7.51
N PRO A 284 3.77 -4.18 8.62
CA PRO A 284 5.03 -4.06 9.36
C PRO A 284 6.22 -4.55 8.53
N HIS A 285 7.21 -3.68 8.28
CA HIS A 285 8.46 -4.07 7.59
C HIS A 285 9.44 -4.72 8.57
N ARG A 286 9.03 -5.86 9.12
CA ARG A 286 9.81 -6.66 10.07
C ARG A 286 11.12 -7.14 9.43
N LYS A 287 12.11 -7.47 10.26
CA LYS A 287 13.37 -8.09 9.82
C LYS A 287 13.13 -9.50 9.25
N ILE A 288 12.20 -10.23 9.85
CA ILE A 288 11.73 -11.53 9.37
C ILE A 288 10.41 -11.30 8.65
N ASP A 289 10.22 -11.96 7.52
CA ASP A 289 9.00 -11.85 6.71
C ASP A 289 8.74 -10.42 6.17
N ASN A 290 9.83 -9.72 5.81
CA ASN A 290 9.75 -8.47 5.07
C ASN A 290 8.95 -8.64 3.76
N PRO A 291 8.23 -7.60 3.29
CA PRO A 291 7.60 -7.66 1.96
C PRO A 291 8.62 -8.06 0.90
N LEU A 292 8.20 -8.90 -0.04
CA LEU A 292 9.06 -9.41 -1.11
C LEU A 292 8.60 -8.87 -2.45
N PHE A 293 9.52 -8.29 -3.21
CA PHE A 293 9.33 -8.07 -4.64
C PHE A 293 9.59 -9.35 -5.41
N LEU A 294 8.66 -9.73 -6.27
CA LEU A 294 8.78 -10.81 -7.23
C LEU A 294 8.88 -10.21 -8.63
N CYS A 295 9.95 -10.54 -9.36
CA CYS A 295 10.17 -10.10 -10.74
C CYS A 295 10.77 -11.22 -11.59
N TYR A 296 10.86 -11.04 -12.91
CA TYR A 296 11.47 -12.05 -13.78
C TYR A 296 12.96 -11.81 -13.94
N GLY A 297 13.76 -12.87 -13.83
CA GLY A 297 15.13 -12.91 -14.29
C GLY A 297 15.22 -12.90 -15.81
N HIS A 298 16.45 -12.81 -16.32
CA HIS A 298 16.73 -12.79 -17.76
C HIS A 298 16.25 -14.05 -18.48
N ASP A 299 16.24 -15.18 -17.79
CA ASP A 299 15.78 -16.49 -18.27
C ASP A 299 14.29 -16.76 -17.99
N GLY A 300 13.58 -15.78 -17.41
CA GLY A 300 12.16 -15.87 -17.08
C GLY A 300 11.85 -16.57 -15.75
N ARG A 301 12.84 -17.05 -14.98
CA ARG A 301 12.60 -17.52 -13.61
C ARG A 301 12.14 -16.36 -12.73
N VAL A 302 11.29 -16.62 -11.75
CA VAL A 302 10.88 -15.60 -10.78
C VAL A 302 11.96 -15.45 -9.71
N LEU A 303 12.50 -14.25 -9.59
CA LEU A 303 13.45 -13.83 -8.57
C LEU A 303 12.72 -13.17 -7.41
N GLN A 304 13.34 -13.19 -6.23
CA GLN A 304 12.76 -12.64 -5.00
C GLN A 304 13.74 -11.66 -4.36
N PHE A 305 13.28 -10.45 -4.06
CA PHE A 305 14.08 -9.40 -3.44
C PHE A 305 13.34 -8.80 -2.25
N GLU A 306 13.99 -8.70 -1.09
CA GLU A 306 13.39 -8.03 0.07
C GLU A 306 13.16 -6.55 -0.21
N PHE A 307 12.04 -6.01 0.27
CA PHE A 307 11.70 -4.60 0.10
C PHE A 307 12.79 -3.70 0.71
N ARG A 308 13.27 -4.02 1.91
CA ARG A 308 14.34 -3.25 2.58
C ARG A 308 15.66 -3.29 1.81
N PHE A 309 15.96 -4.41 1.15
CA PHE A 309 17.10 -4.49 0.25
C PHE A 309 16.95 -3.52 -0.93
N VAL A 310 15.82 -3.58 -1.65
CA VAL A 310 15.58 -2.69 -2.81
C VAL A 310 15.59 -1.22 -2.38
N HIS A 311 15.01 -0.89 -1.23
CA HIS A 311 15.08 0.44 -0.63
C HIS A 311 16.53 0.87 -0.36
N TYR A 312 17.30 0.05 0.35
CA TYR A 312 18.67 0.38 0.75
C TYR A 312 19.62 0.51 -0.44
N VAL A 313 19.59 -0.43 -1.39
CA VAL A 313 20.46 -0.37 -2.58
C VAL A 313 20.12 0.84 -3.44
N SER A 314 18.83 1.19 -3.54
CA SER A 314 18.41 2.38 -4.30
C SER A 314 18.86 3.68 -3.64
N MET A 315 18.78 3.77 -2.31
CA MET A 315 19.33 4.91 -1.54
C MET A 315 20.82 5.08 -1.87
N TYR A 316 21.61 4.02 -1.64
CA TYR A 316 23.04 4.01 -1.84
C TYR A 316 23.44 4.38 -3.29
N LEU A 317 22.79 3.78 -4.28
CA LEU A 317 23.09 4.05 -5.69
C LEU A 317 22.64 5.45 -6.13
N SER A 318 21.63 6.04 -5.46
CA SER A 318 21.14 7.40 -5.78
C SER A 318 22.03 8.53 -5.28
N ASP A 319 22.95 8.26 -4.34
CA ASP A 319 23.94 9.23 -3.89
C ASP A 319 24.96 9.54 -5.00
N ASN A 320 25.15 8.61 -5.93
CA ASN A 320 25.97 8.77 -7.12
C ASN A 320 25.22 9.40 -8.30
N ASP A 321 23.92 9.73 -8.17
CA ASP A 321 23.24 10.55 -9.17
C ASP A 321 23.88 11.94 -9.17
N PRO A 322 24.20 12.52 -10.35
CA PRO A 322 24.57 13.92 -10.41
C PRO A 322 23.47 14.69 -9.70
N SER A 323 23.84 15.46 -8.67
CA SER A 323 22.87 16.30 -7.97
C SER A 323 22.12 17.07 -9.06
N PRO A 324 20.77 17.11 -9.04
CA PRO A 324 20.07 18.08 -9.87
C PRO A 324 20.78 19.39 -9.57
N SER A 325 21.40 19.97 -10.60
CA SER A 325 22.33 21.09 -10.47
C SER A 325 21.76 22.15 -9.54
N ASP A 326 22.62 22.97 -8.93
CA ASP A 326 22.31 24.12 -8.05
C ASP A 326 21.19 25.08 -8.57
N SER A 327 20.62 24.83 -9.74
CA SER A 327 19.41 25.42 -10.32
C SER A 327 18.08 25.06 -9.62
N VAL A 328 18.00 24.02 -8.79
CA VAL A 328 16.74 23.70 -8.05
C VAL A 328 16.81 24.21 -6.62
N SER A 329 17.15 25.49 -6.43
CA SER A 329 16.98 26.19 -5.15
C SER A 329 15.50 26.30 -4.73
N ASN A 330 14.57 25.97 -5.62
CA ASN A 330 13.15 25.99 -5.35
C ASN A 330 12.65 24.64 -4.81
N VAL A 331 12.40 24.59 -3.51
CA VAL A 331 11.73 23.46 -2.80
C VAL A 331 10.47 23.00 -3.54
N HIS A 332 9.77 23.92 -4.22
CA HIS A 332 8.59 23.62 -5.02
C HIS A 332 8.90 22.75 -6.25
N ALA A 333 9.97 23.05 -6.97
CA ALA A 333 10.38 22.26 -8.13
C ALA A 333 10.87 20.87 -7.72
N MET A 334 11.54 20.76 -6.57
CA MET A 334 11.87 19.46 -5.98
C MET A 334 10.59 18.69 -5.64
N SER A 335 9.63 19.29 -4.93
CA SER A 335 8.37 18.64 -4.58
C SER A 335 7.57 18.18 -5.82
N GLN A 336 7.45 19.04 -6.84
CA GLN A 336 6.82 18.67 -8.11
C GLN A 336 7.54 17.50 -8.78
N ALA A 337 8.86 17.52 -8.84
CA ALA A 337 9.65 16.42 -9.41
C ALA A 337 9.53 15.11 -8.60
N LEU A 338 9.31 15.20 -7.29
CA LEU A 338 9.06 14.04 -6.43
C LEU A 338 7.63 13.48 -6.58
N ASN A 339 6.69 14.32 -6.99
CA ASN A 339 5.30 13.94 -7.23
C ASN A 339 5.01 13.62 -8.71
N ASP A 340 5.96 13.87 -9.63
CA ASP A 340 5.81 13.58 -11.05
C ASP A 340 5.66 12.07 -11.27
N PRO A 341 4.54 11.58 -11.87
CA PRO A 341 4.31 10.17 -12.20
C PRO A 341 5.47 9.52 -12.98
N ASN A 342 6.20 10.29 -13.79
CA ASN A 342 7.23 9.84 -14.73
C ASN A 342 8.66 10.11 -14.23
N SER A 343 9.00 9.63 -13.04
CA SER A 343 10.33 9.86 -12.46
C SER A 343 11.47 9.32 -13.33
N VAL A 344 12.39 10.23 -13.67
CA VAL A 344 13.48 10.05 -14.64
C VAL A 344 14.76 9.59 -13.96
N THR A 345 15.01 10.03 -12.72
CA THR A 345 16.24 9.73 -11.98
C THR A 345 16.03 8.65 -10.92
N LEU A 346 17.12 7.99 -10.52
CA LEU A 346 17.06 6.99 -9.46
C LEU A 346 16.72 7.67 -8.13
N ARG A 347 17.25 8.86 -7.88
CA ARG A 347 16.91 9.67 -6.71
C ARG A 347 15.40 9.93 -6.59
N GLN A 348 14.73 10.36 -7.67
CA GLN A 348 13.27 10.59 -7.64
C GLN A 348 12.49 9.29 -7.33
N ARG A 349 12.91 8.18 -7.93
CA ARG A 349 12.31 6.85 -7.68
C ARG A 349 12.55 6.37 -6.26
N TYR A 350 13.75 6.58 -5.72
CA TYR A 350 14.11 6.29 -4.34
C TYR A 350 13.21 7.04 -3.35
N TRP A 351 12.98 8.34 -3.57
CA TRP A 351 12.09 9.13 -2.71
C TRP A 351 10.65 8.59 -2.67
N ARG A 352 10.16 7.98 -3.76
CA ARG A 352 8.86 7.32 -3.76
C ARG A 352 8.84 6.13 -2.83
N ILE A 353 9.77 5.18 -2.97
CA ILE A 353 9.83 4.01 -2.10
C ILE A 353 10.06 4.41 -0.64
N LEU A 354 10.83 5.47 -0.36
CA LEU A 354 11.00 6.01 0.98
C LEU A 354 9.66 6.45 1.61
N LYS A 355 8.80 7.14 0.85
CA LYS A 355 7.45 7.53 1.30
C LYS A 355 6.53 6.33 1.55
N LEU A 356 6.86 5.14 1.04
CA LEU A 356 6.10 3.92 1.26
C LEU A 356 6.53 3.17 2.53
N MET A 357 7.60 3.59 3.19
CA MET A 357 8.06 2.97 4.43
C MET A 357 7.04 3.20 5.56
N PRO A 358 6.70 2.18 6.38
CA PRO A 358 5.77 2.32 7.51
C PRO A 358 6.22 3.38 8.53
N ASP A 359 7.52 3.48 8.75
CA ASP A 359 8.10 4.42 9.73
C ASP A 359 8.03 5.88 9.23
N ALA A 360 7.94 6.10 7.91
CA ALA A 360 7.84 7.43 7.33
C ALA A 360 6.48 8.12 7.60
N THR A 361 5.53 7.39 8.20
CA THR A 361 4.17 7.89 8.46
C THR A 361 3.80 7.93 9.94
N GLN A 362 4.75 7.70 10.85
CA GLN A 362 4.47 7.82 12.28
C GLN A 362 4.36 9.30 12.67
N GLY A 363 3.25 9.68 13.31
CA GLY A 363 3.06 11.03 13.86
C GLY A 363 2.73 12.13 12.83
N ILE A 364 2.45 11.77 11.57
CA ILE A 364 2.03 12.76 10.55
C ILE A 364 0.50 12.96 10.57
N SER A 365 0.04 14.12 10.10
CA SER A 365 -1.38 14.42 9.94
C SER A 365 -2.07 13.43 8.99
N ALA A 366 -3.33 13.09 9.25
CA ALA A 366 -4.15 12.32 8.31
C ALA A 366 -4.22 13.03 6.94
N MET A 367 -4.25 14.36 6.91
CA MET A 367 -4.20 15.12 5.66
C MET A 367 -2.89 14.83 4.92
N GLN A 368 -1.76 14.76 5.62
CA GLN A 368 -0.46 14.43 5.02
C GLN A 368 -0.43 13.05 4.36
N HIS A 369 -1.15 12.07 4.92
CA HIS A 369 -1.35 10.78 4.27
C HIS A 369 -2.03 10.96 2.91
N LEU A 370 -3.17 11.66 2.86
CA LEU A 370 -3.90 11.92 1.61
C LEU A 370 -3.00 12.61 0.58
N ILE A 371 -2.29 13.67 0.96
CA ILE A 371 -1.38 14.41 0.07
C ILE A 371 -0.35 13.49 -0.56
N SER A 372 0.25 12.62 0.24
CA SER A 372 1.22 11.67 -0.27
C SER A 372 0.61 10.59 -1.15
N ILE A 373 -0.67 10.26 -1.01
CA ILE A 373 -1.35 9.29 -1.86
C ILE A 373 -1.76 9.93 -3.19
N LEU A 374 -2.13 11.22 -3.19
CA LEU A 374 -2.51 11.97 -4.39
C LEU A 374 -1.41 12.03 -5.47
N SER A 375 -0.15 11.80 -5.12
CA SER A 375 0.94 11.66 -6.09
C SER A 375 0.92 10.33 -6.87
N HIS A 376 -0.02 9.43 -6.55
CA HIS A 376 -0.18 8.13 -7.18
C HIS A 376 -1.51 8.08 -7.95
N GLY A 377 -1.55 7.27 -9.01
CA GLY A 377 -2.75 7.06 -9.80
C GLY A 377 -3.79 6.24 -9.04
N CYS A 378 -5.03 6.74 -9.01
CA CYS A 378 -6.20 6.00 -8.52
C CYS A 378 -7.35 6.17 -9.50
N ALA A 379 -7.79 5.06 -10.12
CA ALA A 379 -8.88 5.10 -11.08
C ALA A 379 -10.25 5.33 -10.42
N GLN A 380 -10.43 4.79 -9.22
CA GLN A 380 -11.68 4.88 -8.45
C GLN A 380 -11.49 5.81 -7.26
N GLN A 381 -12.18 6.95 -7.24
CA GLN A 381 -11.97 7.95 -6.19
C GLN A 381 -12.46 7.47 -4.80
N GLY A 382 -13.45 6.57 -4.76
CA GLY A 382 -13.83 5.90 -3.51
C GLY A 382 -12.71 5.03 -2.90
N ASP A 383 -11.87 4.41 -3.75
CA ASP A 383 -10.68 3.68 -3.28
C ASP A 383 -9.65 4.67 -2.71
N LEU A 384 -9.45 5.82 -3.36
CA LEU A 384 -8.53 6.86 -2.88
C LEU A 384 -8.90 7.32 -1.46
N MET A 385 -10.19 7.57 -1.20
CA MET A 385 -10.71 7.88 0.14
C MET A 385 -10.39 6.75 1.14
N SER A 386 -10.65 5.50 0.75
CA SER A 386 -10.43 4.34 1.60
C SER A 386 -8.94 4.12 1.92
N ILE A 387 -8.06 4.32 0.93
CA ILE A 387 -6.60 4.24 1.10
C ILE A 387 -6.12 5.33 2.08
N ALA A 388 -6.64 6.56 1.97
CA ALA A 388 -6.31 7.63 2.90
C ALA A 388 -6.72 7.30 4.33
N LEU A 389 -7.96 6.84 4.54
CA LEU A 389 -8.46 6.40 5.86
C LEU A 389 -7.62 5.27 6.45
N ASN A 390 -7.33 4.26 5.64
CA ASN A 390 -6.59 3.07 6.05
C ASN A 390 -5.13 3.36 6.40
N THR A 391 -4.45 4.17 5.58
CA THR A 391 -3.05 4.53 5.86
C THR A 391 -2.91 5.49 7.03
N ALA A 392 -3.88 6.39 7.24
CA ALA A 392 -3.92 7.30 8.38
C ALA A 392 -4.36 6.63 9.69
N GLY A 393 -4.74 5.34 9.67
CA GLY A 393 -5.20 4.62 10.85
C GLY A 393 -6.54 5.13 11.40
N VAL A 394 -7.36 5.77 10.57
CA VAL A 394 -8.67 6.28 10.99
C VAL A 394 -9.60 5.10 11.28
N PRO A 395 -10.26 5.05 12.45
CA PRO A 395 -11.15 3.95 12.85
C PRO A 395 -12.55 4.02 12.21
N LEU A 396 -12.65 4.67 11.04
CA LEU A 396 -13.86 4.85 10.27
C LEU A 396 -13.64 4.32 8.85
N TYR A 397 -14.74 3.97 8.18
CA TYR A 397 -14.73 3.72 6.74
C TYR A 397 -15.82 4.54 6.06
N TYR A 398 -15.62 4.79 4.76
CA TYR A 398 -16.52 5.57 3.93
C TYR A 398 -17.33 4.65 3.02
N ARG A 399 -18.66 4.87 2.95
CA ARG A 399 -19.58 4.09 2.11
C ARG A 399 -20.25 4.91 1.01
N GLY A 400 -20.08 6.23 1.02
CA GLY A 400 -20.83 7.10 0.12
C GLY A 400 -20.45 6.92 -1.36
N ASP A 401 -21.44 7.13 -2.22
CA ASP A 401 -21.24 7.21 -3.69
C ASP A 401 -20.96 8.65 -4.16
N ALA A 402 -20.80 9.58 -3.20
CA ALA A 402 -20.68 11.01 -3.50
C ALA A 402 -19.33 11.38 -4.12
N VAL A 403 -18.29 10.57 -3.87
CA VAL A 403 -16.93 10.83 -4.39
C VAL A 403 -16.84 10.46 -5.87
N LYS A 404 -16.75 11.48 -6.73
CA LYS A 404 -16.57 11.31 -8.18
C LYS A 404 -15.25 11.89 -8.68
N THR A 405 -14.75 12.91 -8.00
CA THR A 405 -13.52 13.62 -8.36
C THR A 405 -12.49 13.55 -7.24
N VAL A 406 -11.26 13.96 -7.55
CA VAL A 406 -10.20 14.12 -6.54
C VAL A 406 -10.55 15.26 -5.59
N GLU A 407 -11.19 16.31 -6.10
CA GLU A 407 -11.67 17.44 -5.33
C GLU A 407 -12.74 17.03 -4.30
N ASP A 408 -13.63 16.08 -4.65
CA ASP A 408 -14.58 15.48 -3.69
C ASP A 408 -13.86 14.73 -2.56
N VAL A 409 -12.78 14.01 -2.87
CA VAL A 409 -11.96 13.32 -1.85
C VAL A 409 -11.33 14.34 -0.92
N ILE A 410 -10.65 15.36 -1.47
CA ILE A 410 -10.00 16.42 -0.69
C ILE A 410 -11.03 17.10 0.21
N TRP A 411 -12.22 17.39 -0.32
CA TRP A 411 -13.34 17.96 0.44
C TRP A 411 -13.76 17.14 1.63
N ILE A 412 -14.23 15.94 1.35
CA ILE A 412 -14.84 15.07 2.35
C ILE A 412 -13.79 14.68 3.40
N PHE A 413 -12.55 14.45 2.97
CA PHE A 413 -11.47 14.10 3.88
C PHE A 413 -11.01 15.31 4.72
N SER A 414 -11.02 16.53 4.18
CA SER A 414 -10.70 17.74 4.95
C SER A 414 -11.70 17.96 6.10
N LEU A 415 -12.99 17.73 5.85
CA LEU A 415 -14.00 17.77 6.92
C LEU A 415 -13.76 16.72 8.00
N LEU A 416 -13.39 15.52 7.60
CA LEU A 416 -13.08 14.44 8.54
C LEU A 416 -11.84 14.78 9.40
N VAL A 417 -10.79 15.30 8.78
CA VAL A 417 -9.55 15.72 9.47
C VAL A 417 -9.84 16.86 10.44
N LEU A 418 -10.63 17.84 10.01
CA LEU A 418 -11.16 18.87 10.90
C LEU A 418 -11.92 18.23 12.06
N ALA A 419 -12.92 17.38 11.83
CA ALA A 419 -13.67 16.70 12.90
C ALA A 419 -12.78 15.91 13.88
N ALA A 420 -11.61 15.42 13.42
CA ALA A 420 -10.58 14.79 14.25
C ALA A 420 -9.87 15.75 15.22
N GLY A 421 -10.00 17.07 15.03
CA GLY A 421 -9.27 18.10 15.75
C GLY A 421 -7.99 18.57 15.05
N ASP A 422 -7.75 18.17 13.81
CA ASP A 422 -6.56 18.54 13.05
C ASP A 422 -6.88 19.68 12.07
N VAL A 423 -6.24 20.83 12.28
CA VAL A 423 -6.45 22.05 11.49
C VAL A 423 -5.60 22.10 10.22
N MET A 424 -4.83 21.05 9.92
CA MET A 424 -3.99 20.97 8.73
C MET A 424 -4.70 21.39 7.43
N PRO A 425 -5.98 21.01 7.16
CA PRO A 425 -6.67 21.43 5.95
C PRO A 425 -6.78 22.95 5.76
N LEU A 426 -6.67 23.75 6.83
CA LEU A 426 -6.75 25.22 6.78
C LEU A 426 -5.41 25.90 6.50
N VAL A 427 -4.30 25.17 6.62
CA VAL A 427 -2.93 25.71 6.48
C VAL A 427 -2.15 25.07 5.33
N VAL A 428 -2.75 24.11 4.63
CA VAL A 428 -2.19 23.51 3.43
C VAL A 428 -2.14 24.55 2.31
N ASP A 429 -0.96 24.68 1.69
CA ASP A 429 -0.76 25.53 0.53
C ASP A 429 -0.98 24.74 -0.78
N GLY A 430 -1.54 25.43 -1.77
CA GLY A 430 -1.88 24.86 -3.06
C GLY A 430 -2.81 25.78 -3.88
N PRO A 431 -3.00 25.48 -5.17
CA PRO A 431 -3.93 26.21 -6.00
C PRO A 431 -5.35 26.07 -5.43
N GLU A 432 -6.14 27.13 -5.60
CA GLU A 432 -7.53 27.16 -5.17
C GLU A 432 -8.30 26.00 -5.79
N SER A 433 -9.05 25.27 -4.97
CA SER A 433 -9.91 24.19 -5.45
C SER A 433 -11.19 24.76 -6.03
N LYS A 434 -11.62 24.20 -7.17
CA LYS A 434 -12.88 24.53 -7.83
C LYS A 434 -13.82 23.36 -7.71
N ILE A 435 -15.04 23.62 -7.24
CA ILE A 435 -16.05 22.58 -7.06
C ILE A 435 -17.22 22.89 -7.98
N VAL A 436 -17.68 21.87 -8.71
CA VAL A 436 -18.89 21.96 -9.53
C VAL A 436 -20.09 21.71 -8.62
N CYS A 437 -20.91 22.73 -8.38
CA CYS A 437 -22.09 22.55 -7.55
C CYS A 437 -23.14 21.68 -8.27
N GLY A 438 -23.62 20.64 -7.58
CA GLY A 438 -24.57 19.64 -8.10
C GLY A 438 -25.96 20.16 -8.46
N THR A 439 -26.20 21.47 -8.50
CA THR A 439 -27.51 22.08 -8.81
C THR A 439 -27.86 22.05 -10.30
N GLY A 440 -27.21 21.19 -11.10
CA GLY A 440 -27.45 21.05 -12.54
C GLY A 440 -27.02 22.25 -13.40
N THR A 441 -26.59 23.36 -12.79
CA THR A 441 -26.17 24.57 -13.50
C THR A 441 -24.73 24.49 -14.03
N GLY A 442 -23.95 23.49 -13.61
CA GLY A 442 -22.53 23.36 -13.97
C GLY A 442 -21.66 24.52 -13.48
N LYS A 443 -22.17 25.38 -12.59
CA LYS A 443 -21.44 26.55 -12.11
C LYS A 443 -20.30 26.10 -11.19
N GLU A 444 -19.07 26.40 -11.61
CA GLU A 444 -17.90 26.28 -10.76
C GLU A 444 -17.96 27.33 -9.65
N THR A 445 -17.74 26.91 -8.40
CA THR A 445 -17.58 27.81 -7.26
C THR A 445 -16.22 27.58 -6.64
N LEU A 446 -15.61 28.67 -6.16
CA LEU A 446 -14.36 28.59 -5.41
C LEU A 446 -14.61 27.90 -4.07
N SER A 447 -13.73 26.98 -3.71
CA SER A 447 -13.71 26.38 -2.39
C SER A 447 -12.74 27.13 -1.48
N TRP A 448 -13.04 27.15 -0.18
CA TRP A 448 -12.05 27.56 0.83
C TRP A 448 -10.84 26.61 0.88
N MET A 449 -10.97 25.40 0.33
CA MET A 449 -9.89 24.44 0.28
C MET A 449 -8.93 24.73 -0.86
N THR A 450 -7.66 24.43 -0.59
CA THR A 450 -6.62 24.35 -1.59
C THR A 450 -6.46 22.89 -2.05
N ARG A 451 -6.08 22.69 -3.31
CA ARG A 451 -5.62 21.40 -3.77
C ARG A 451 -4.20 21.21 -3.26
N PRO A 452 -3.94 20.31 -2.30
CA PRO A 452 -2.62 20.18 -1.71
C PRO A 452 -1.59 19.83 -2.79
N MET A 453 -0.61 20.71 -2.97
CA MET A 453 0.57 20.41 -3.80
C MET A 453 1.74 19.91 -2.97
N GLN A 454 1.77 20.30 -1.70
CA GLN A 454 2.82 19.97 -0.77
C GLN A 454 2.21 19.55 0.55
N GLY A 455 2.89 18.63 1.21
CA GLY A 455 2.65 18.47 2.63
C GLY A 455 3.19 19.65 3.40
N ALA A 456 2.44 20.15 4.37
CA ALA A 456 3.05 20.99 5.40
C ALA A 456 4.15 20.18 6.11
N ARG A 457 5.18 20.86 6.60
CA ARG A 457 6.29 20.21 7.30
C ARG A 457 5.78 19.39 8.50
N GLU A 458 5.94 18.08 8.35
CA GLU A 458 6.15 16.94 9.27
C GLU A 458 5.41 16.81 10.61
N GLU A 459 4.88 17.85 11.26
CA GLU A 459 4.26 17.70 12.59
C GLU A 459 2.74 17.89 12.57
N GLN A 460 2.02 16.99 13.27
CA GLN A 460 0.59 17.17 13.57
C GLN A 460 0.38 18.47 14.35
N LEU A 461 -0.39 19.39 13.79
CA LEU A 461 -0.84 20.59 14.49
C LEU A 461 -2.07 20.24 15.34
N LEU A 462 -1.82 19.57 16.46
CA LEU A 462 -2.87 19.27 17.45
C LEU A 462 -3.22 20.56 18.20
N THR A 463 -4.15 21.32 17.64
CA THR A 463 -4.86 22.37 18.37
C THR A 463 -6.16 21.81 18.91
N PRO A 464 -6.59 22.16 20.13
CA PRO A 464 -7.96 21.89 20.56
C PRO A 464 -8.92 22.37 19.47
N TRP A 465 -9.91 21.54 19.13
CA TRP A 465 -10.92 21.86 18.13
C TRP A 465 -11.38 23.32 18.30
N PRO A 466 -11.28 24.18 17.27
CA PRO A 466 -11.76 25.54 17.38
C PRO A 466 -13.27 25.46 17.57
N ASN A 467 -13.75 25.72 18.79
CA ASN A 467 -15.20 25.79 19.07
C ASN A 467 -15.90 26.84 18.19
N SER A 468 -15.14 27.69 17.50
CA SER A 468 -15.66 28.65 16.55
C SER A 468 -16.17 28.03 15.26
N ILE A 469 -15.71 26.85 14.79
CA ILE A 469 -16.23 26.27 13.54
C ILE A 469 -17.58 25.60 13.81
N THR A 470 -18.65 26.21 13.30
CA THR A 470 -20.04 25.78 13.56
C THR A 470 -20.63 24.96 12.41
N ALA A 471 -20.22 25.22 11.17
CA ALA A 471 -20.63 24.48 9.99
C ALA A 471 -19.58 24.60 8.88
N ALA A 472 -19.58 23.64 7.95
CA ALA A 472 -18.72 23.72 6.78
C ALA A 472 -19.40 23.17 5.53
N THR A 473 -19.37 23.98 4.47
CA THR A 473 -19.77 23.60 3.12
C THR A 473 -18.55 23.58 2.21
N ALA A 474 -18.72 23.02 1.01
CA ALA A 474 -17.66 23.04 0.00
C ALA A 474 -17.22 24.47 -0.36
N GLN A 475 -18.06 25.49 -0.13
CA GLN A 475 -17.81 26.88 -0.52
C GLN A 475 -17.22 27.71 0.62
N TYR A 476 -17.66 27.49 1.87
CA TYR A 476 -17.27 28.31 3.01
C TYR A 476 -17.29 27.53 4.33
N ILE A 477 -16.59 28.08 5.32
CA ILE A 477 -16.64 27.65 6.73
C ILE A 477 -17.38 28.73 7.52
N GLU A 478 -18.35 28.34 8.35
CA GLU A 478 -19.04 29.24 9.28
C GLU A 478 -18.27 29.29 10.60
N LEU A 479 -18.06 30.52 11.10
CA LEU A 479 -17.43 30.78 12.38
C LEU A 479 -18.44 31.47 13.32
N ASP A 480 -18.43 31.12 14.61
CA ASP A 480 -19.15 31.82 15.70
C ASP A 480 -18.65 33.25 15.90
#